data_AF-A0A836U4W2-F1
#
_entry.id   AF-A0A836U4W2-F1
#
_cell.length_a   1.000
_cell.length_b   1.000
_cell.length_c   1.000
_cell.angle_alpha   90.00
_cell.angle_beta   90.00
_cell.angle_gamma   90.00
#
_symmetry.space_group_name_H-M   'P 1'
#
loop_
_entity.id
_entity.type
_entity.pdbx_description
1 polymer ?
#
loop_
_entity_poly.entity_id
_entity_poly.type
_entity_poly.pdbx_seq_one_letter_code
_entity_poly.pdbx_strand_id
1 'polypeptide(L)'
;MNILVVSVLCVISVTAIADPLLGLPVMPIPADNRQNPEKIALGKKLFHDPRFSTTRSVSCASCHQSSKAFTDGLEKAMGIKGAIGVRNTPTLLNVGFFEQLFLDGREPSLEKQALKPILNRIEHGFSDLKSIIKIITT
;
A
#
# COMPACT_ATOMS: atom_id res chain seq x y z
N MET A 1 5.34 68.66 27.68
CA MET A 1 5.63 67.23 27.91
C MET A 1 4.53 66.45 27.20
N ASN A 2 4.69 66.20 25.89
CA ASN A 2 3.65 65.66 25.03
C ASN A 2 3.66 64.12 25.05
N ILE A 3 2.55 63.55 25.46
CA ILE A 3 2.25 62.12 25.36
C ILE A 3 1.80 61.85 23.92
N LEU A 4 2.57 61.06 23.18
CA LEU A 4 2.15 60.47 21.91
C LEU A 4 2.11 58.95 22.08
N VAL A 5 0.92 58.41 22.38
CA VAL A 5 0.64 56.98 22.32
C VAL A 5 0.29 56.66 20.87
N VAL A 6 1.27 56.16 20.11
CA VAL A 6 1.04 55.62 18.77
C VAL A 6 0.44 54.23 18.93
N SER A 7 -0.88 54.13 18.81
CA SER A 7 -1.58 52.85 18.78
C SER A 7 -1.34 52.18 17.43
N VAL A 8 -0.42 51.22 17.40
CA VAL A 8 -0.18 50.37 16.23
C VAL A 8 -1.34 49.37 16.15
N LEU A 9 -2.36 49.67 15.34
CA LEU A 9 -3.33 48.66 14.91
C LEU A 9 -2.60 47.70 13.95
N CYS A 10 -2.08 46.62 14.52
CA CYS A 10 -1.59 45.49 13.76
C CYS A 10 -2.80 44.80 13.12
N VAL A 11 -3.04 45.07 11.84
CA VAL A 11 -4.05 44.36 11.06
C VAL A 11 -3.51 42.95 10.84
N ILE A 12 -3.87 42.03 11.73
CA ILE A 12 -3.60 40.61 11.53
C ILE A 12 -4.51 40.17 10.38
N SER A 13 -3.99 40.21 9.15
CA SER A 13 -4.62 39.51 8.03
C SER A 13 -4.56 38.02 8.36
N VAL A 14 -5.67 37.50 8.89
CA VAL A 14 -5.91 36.06 8.95
C VAL A 14 -6.07 35.61 7.51
N THR A 15 -4.97 35.18 6.89
CA THR A 15 -5.04 34.40 5.67
C THR A 15 -5.75 33.11 6.03
N ALA A 16 -6.99 32.95 5.56
CA ALA A 16 -7.69 31.67 5.61
C ALA A 16 -6.82 30.64 4.88
N ILE A 17 -6.08 29.82 5.63
CA ILE A 17 -5.46 28.62 5.10
C ILE A 17 -6.64 27.71 4.75
N ALA A 18 -6.83 27.43 3.46
CA ALA A 18 -7.82 26.47 3.01
C ALA A 18 -7.65 25.17 3.81
N ASP A 19 -8.73 24.70 4.41
CA ASP A 19 -8.74 23.51 5.23
C ASP A 19 -8.23 22.30 4.41
N PRO A 20 -7.11 21.66 4.78
CA PRO A 20 -6.55 20.54 4.02
C PRO A 20 -7.44 19.29 4.07
N LEU A 21 -8.53 19.29 4.83
CA LEU A 21 -9.41 18.14 5.05
C LEU A 21 -10.36 17.80 3.88
N LEU A 22 -10.31 18.53 2.76
CA LEU A 22 -11.15 18.25 1.59
C LEU A 22 -10.52 17.29 0.55
N GLY A 23 -9.28 16.82 0.75
CA GLY A 23 -8.62 15.88 -0.16
C GLY A 23 -7.44 15.11 0.43
N LEU A 24 -7.13 13.94 -0.16
CA LEU A 24 -5.90 13.21 0.17
C LEU A 24 -4.68 14.04 -0.25
N PRO A 25 -3.59 14.05 0.53
CA PRO A 25 -2.36 14.72 0.14
C PRO A 25 -1.77 14.05 -1.12
N VAL A 26 -0.80 14.71 -1.73
CA VAL A 26 -0.01 14.08 -2.81
C VAL A 26 0.65 12.82 -2.25
N MET A 27 0.47 11.70 -2.94
CA MET A 27 1.03 10.42 -2.52
C MET A 27 2.56 10.51 -2.45
N PRO A 28 3.20 10.10 -1.34
CA PRO A 28 4.64 10.07 -1.26
C PRO A 28 5.19 9.02 -2.23
N ILE A 29 6.09 9.44 -3.12
CA ILE A 29 6.79 8.55 -4.07
C ILE A 29 8.28 8.56 -3.71
N PRO A 30 8.88 7.41 -3.38
CA PRO A 30 10.32 7.33 -3.09
C PRO A 30 11.18 7.81 -4.27
N ALA A 31 12.21 8.61 -3.99
CA ALA A 31 13.07 9.19 -5.02
C ALA A 31 13.88 8.14 -5.78
N ASP A 32 14.25 7.05 -5.12
CA ASP A 32 14.97 5.89 -5.64
C ASP A 32 14.06 4.85 -6.33
N ASN A 33 12.74 4.98 -6.18
CA ASN A 33 11.76 4.04 -6.73
C ASN A 33 10.58 4.73 -7.43
N ARG A 34 10.87 5.70 -8.30
CA ARG A 34 9.84 6.49 -9.01
C ARG A 34 8.84 5.62 -9.79
N GLN A 35 7.63 6.15 -9.93
CA GLN A 35 6.58 5.57 -10.75
C GLN A 35 6.70 6.04 -12.21
N ASN A 36 6.37 5.15 -13.15
CA ASN A 36 6.17 5.48 -14.55
C ASN A 36 5.03 4.61 -15.12
N PRO A 37 4.44 4.97 -16.27
CA PRO A 37 3.31 4.24 -16.83
C PRO A 37 3.58 2.74 -17.06
N GLU A 38 4.78 2.38 -17.52
CA GLU A 38 5.17 1.01 -17.82
C GLU A 38 5.25 0.14 -16.55
N LYS A 39 5.80 0.69 -15.47
CA LYS A 39 5.92 0.05 -14.16
C LYS A 39 4.55 -0.10 -13.50
N ILE A 40 3.67 0.88 -13.62
CA ILE A 40 2.29 0.79 -13.14
C ILE A 40 1.55 -0.32 -13.90
N ALA A 41 1.69 -0.37 -15.23
CA ALA A 41 1.07 -1.40 -16.06
C ALA A 41 1.62 -2.80 -15.72
N LEU A 42 2.93 -2.93 -15.51
CA LEU A 42 3.56 -4.17 -15.06
C LEU A 42 3.03 -4.58 -13.69
N GLY A 43 2.99 -3.68 -12.71
CA GLY A 43 2.45 -3.94 -11.37
C GLY A 43 1.01 -4.43 -11.43
N LYS A 44 0.16 -3.80 -12.25
CA LYS A 44 -1.23 -4.24 -12.46
C LYS A 44 -1.31 -5.66 -13.04
N LYS A 45 -0.43 -6.01 -13.99
CA LYS A 45 -0.35 -7.36 -14.55
C LYS A 45 0.06 -8.37 -13.47
N LEU A 46 1.13 -8.08 -12.73
CA LEU A 46 1.64 -8.96 -11.67
C LEU A 46 0.64 -9.17 -10.53
N PHE A 47 -0.11 -8.12 -10.16
CA PHE A 47 -1.14 -8.18 -9.11
C PHE A 47 -2.22 -9.25 -9.38
N HIS A 48 -2.49 -9.53 -10.66
CA HIS A 48 -3.50 -10.51 -11.08
C HIS A 48 -2.88 -11.83 -11.56
N ASP A 49 -1.55 -11.96 -11.60
CA ASP A 49 -0.87 -13.12 -12.20
C ASP A 49 -0.75 -14.28 -11.18
N PRO A 50 -1.53 -15.37 -11.34
CA PRO A 50 -1.50 -16.46 -10.38
C PRO A 50 -0.21 -17.28 -10.46
N ARG A 51 0.62 -17.12 -11.50
CA ARG A 51 1.93 -17.81 -11.61
C ARG A 51 2.84 -17.49 -10.43
N PHE A 52 2.61 -16.38 -9.74
CA PHE A 52 3.27 -15.99 -8.51
C PHE A 52 2.73 -16.69 -7.26
N SER A 53 2.00 -17.80 -7.39
CA SER A 53 1.80 -18.79 -6.33
C SER A 53 2.29 -20.17 -6.76
N THR A 54 2.76 -20.97 -5.80
CA THR A 54 3.29 -22.32 -6.06
C THR A 54 2.26 -23.28 -6.65
N THR A 55 0.97 -23.05 -6.38
CA THR A 55 -0.15 -23.83 -6.91
C THR A 55 -0.78 -23.21 -8.17
N ARG A 56 -0.29 -22.04 -8.61
CA ARG A 56 -0.89 -21.24 -9.69
C ARG A 56 -2.38 -20.94 -9.49
N SER A 57 -2.83 -20.85 -8.23
CA SER A 57 -4.25 -20.67 -7.88
C SER A 57 -4.53 -19.38 -7.11
N VAL A 58 -3.49 -18.68 -6.63
CA VAL A 58 -3.60 -17.45 -5.84
C VAL A 58 -2.79 -16.34 -6.51
N SER A 59 -3.36 -15.14 -6.56
CA SER A 59 -2.68 -13.89 -6.87
C SER A 59 -2.98 -12.84 -5.79
N CYS A 60 -2.37 -11.66 -5.85
CA CYS A 60 -2.69 -10.58 -4.90
C CYS A 60 -4.18 -10.24 -4.94
N ALA A 61 -4.78 -10.26 -6.14
CA ALA A 61 -6.21 -10.02 -6.36
C ALA A 61 -7.14 -11.09 -5.75
N SER A 62 -6.64 -12.28 -5.40
CA SER A 62 -7.45 -13.32 -4.75
C SER A 62 -7.91 -12.86 -3.35
N CYS A 63 -7.01 -12.24 -2.58
CA CYS A 63 -7.30 -11.72 -1.24
C CYS A 63 -7.67 -10.22 -1.27
N HIS A 64 -7.09 -9.44 -2.18
CA HIS A 64 -7.35 -8.00 -2.28
C HIS A 64 -8.28 -7.67 -3.45
N GLN A 65 -9.56 -8.01 -3.31
CA GLN A 65 -10.56 -7.93 -4.38
C GLN A 65 -11.04 -6.48 -4.56
N SER A 66 -10.89 -5.91 -5.75
CA SER A 66 -11.29 -4.52 -6.03
C SER A 66 -12.78 -4.26 -5.79
N SER A 67 -13.65 -5.24 -6.06
CA SER A 67 -15.10 -5.17 -5.79
C SER A 67 -15.46 -5.13 -4.30
N LYS A 68 -14.51 -5.44 -3.42
CA LYS A 68 -14.64 -5.42 -1.96
C LYS A 68 -13.66 -4.45 -1.32
N ALA A 69 -13.45 -3.29 -1.95
CA ALA A 69 -12.52 -2.27 -1.47
C ALA A 69 -11.11 -2.83 -1.20
N PHE A 70 -10.63 -3.72 -2.07
CA PHE A 70 -9.33 -4.40 -1.96
C PHE A 70 -9.16 -5.23 -0.68
N THR A 71 -10.24 -5.85 -0.21
CA THR A 71 -10.28 -6.91 0.81
C THR A 71 -10.88 -8.19 0.23
N ASP A 72 -11.00 -9.26 1.01
CA ASP A 72 -11.73 -10.49 0.64
C ASP A 72 -13.10 -10.60 1.32
N GLY A 73 -13.36 -9.77 2.33
CA GLY A 73 -14.57 -9.82 3.16
C GLY A 73 -14.63 -11.03 4.10
N LEU A 74 -13.49 -11.69 4.38
CA LEU A 74 -13.41 -12.85 5.26
C LEU A 74 -12.87 -12.46 6.64
N GLU A 75 -13.23 -13.23 7.67
CA GLU A 75 -12.65 -13.07 9.01
C GLU A 75 -11.13 -13.34 8.99
N LYS A 76 -10.71 -14.35 8.21
CA LYS A 76 -9.31 -14.71 8.00
C LYS A 76 -9.07 -15.03 6.52
N ALA A 77 -7.93 -14.62 6.01
CA ALA A 77 -7.55 -14.85 4.62
C ALA A 77 -7.46 -16.36 4.29
N MET A 78 -7.80 -16.73 3.07
CA MET A 78 -7.60 -18.08 2.53
C MET A 78 -6.54 -18.04 1.44
N GLY A 79 -5.47 -18.82 1.60
CA GLY A 79 -4.38 -18.90 0.63
C GLY A 79 -4.32 -20.20 -0.16
N ILE A 80 -3.12 -20.62 -0.57
CA ILE A 80 -2.94 -21.84 -1.37
C ILE A 80 -3.51 -23.08 -0.66
N LYS A 81 -4.04 -24.01 -1.46
CA LYS A 81 -4.63 -25.29 -0.98
C LYS A 81 -5.74 -25.11 0.08
N GLY A 82 -6.38 -23.94 0.13
CA GLY A 82 -7.41 -23.62 1.12
C GLY A 82 -6.87 -23.37 2.53
N ALA A 83 -5.57 -23.13 2.68
CA ALA A 83 -4.96 -22.85 3.97
C ALA A 83 -5.51 -21.53 4.56
N ILE A 84 -5.93 -21.58 5.83
CA ILE A 84 -6.47 -20.41 6.53
C ILE A 84 -5.33 -19.65 7.22
N GLY A 85 -5.25 -18.35 6.95
CA GLY A 85 -4.31 -17.44 7.58
C GLY A 85 -4.63 -17.15 9.04
N VAL A 86 -3.79 -16.32 9.67
CA VAL A 86 -3.93 -15.96 11.09
C VAL A 86 -4.68 -14.64 11.31
N ARG A 87 -4.85 -13.83 10.27
CA ARG A 87 -5.41 -12.47 10.31
C ARG A 87 -6.36 -12.25 9.13
N ASN A 88 -7.22 -11.24 9.25
CA ASN A 88 -8.02 -10.74 8.13
C ASN A 88 -7.12 -10.08 7.07
N THR A 89 -7.63 -9.96 5.85
CA THR A 89 -6.97 -9.19 4.78
C THR A 89 -7.29 -7.70 4.92
N PRO A 90 -6.32 -6.80 5.23
CA PRO A 90 -6.56 -5.36 5.26
C PRO A 90 -6.82 -4.80 3.85
N THR A 91 -7.51 -3.66 3.77
CA THR A 91 -7.69 -2.96 2.49
C THR A 91 -6.36 -2.44 1.94
N LEU A 92 -6.24 -2.39 0.61
CA LEU A 92 -5.15 -1.68 -0.07
C LEU A 92 -5.51 -0.24 -0.46
N LEU A 93 -6.74 0.21 -0.20
CA LEU A 93 -7.09 1.60 -0.44
C LEU A 93 -6.21 2.49 0.43
N ASN A 94 -5.58 3.49 -0.18
CA ASN A 94 -4.73 4.48 0.47
C ASN A 94 -3.47 3.91 1.16
N VAL A 95 -3.11 2.64 0.91
CA VAL A 95 -1.94 2.01 1.55
C VAL A 95 -0.62 2.71 1.21
N GLY A 96 -0.57 3.46 0.10
CA GLY A 96 0.58 4.29 -0.29
C GLY A 96 0.90 5.45 0.65
N PHE A 97 0.00 5.77 1.60
CA PHE A 97 0.24 6.81 2.61
C PHE A 97 0.77 6.26 3.94
N PHE A 98 0.93 4.93 4.06
CA PHE A 98 1.29 4.30 5.34
C PHE A 98 2.81 4.14 5.43
N GLU A 99 3.39 4.54 6.56
CA GLU A 99 4.82 4.39 6.84
C GLU A 99 5.19 3.02 7.42
N GLN A 100 4.21 2.35 8.04
CA GLN A 100 4.36 1.01 8.61
C GLN A 100 3.24 0.11 8.09
N LEU A 101 3.61 -1.08 7.65
CA LEU A 101 2.73 -2.03 6.98
C LEU A 101 2.65 -3.35 7.76
N PHE A 102 1.60 -4.11 7.44
CA PHE A 102 1.03 -5.19 8.26
C PHE A 102 0.40 -4.68 9.56
N LEU A 103 -0.50 -5.50 10.13
CA LEU A 103 -1.19 -5.19 11.39
C LEU A 103 -0.24 -5.06 12.60
N ASP A 104 0.98 -5.56 12.50
CA ASP A 104 2.03 -5.42 13.52
C ASP A 104 3.12 -4.41 13.12
N GLY A 105 2.94 -3.67 12.02
CA GLY A 105 3.83 -2.59 11.59
C GLY A 105 5.24 -3.04 11.17
N ARG A 106 5.48 -4.34 11.00
CA ARG A 106 6.85 -4.90 10.87
C ARG A 106 7.57 -4.58 9.56
N GLU A 107 6.88 -4.09 8.53
CA GLU A 107 7.52 -3.70 7.27
C GLU A 107 7.41 -2.20 7.00
N PRO A 108 8.52 -1.53 6.62
CA PRO A 108 8.56 -0.07 6.47
C PRO A 108 8.28 0.41 5.04
N SER A 109 8.00 -0.48 4.07
CA SER A 109 7.73 -0.06 2.70
C SER A 109 6.87 -1.06 1.93
N LEU A 110 6.15 -0.58 0.91
CA LEU A 110 5.28 -1.40 0.07
C LEU A 110 6.07 -2.47 -0.69
N GLU A 111 7.28 -2.15 -1.15
CA GLU A 111 8.13 -3.09 -1.89
C GLU A 111 8.56 -4.26 -1.01
N LYS A 112 8.90 -3.99 0.27
CA LYS A 112 9.24 -5.03 1.23
C LYS A 112 8.02 -5.84 1.65
N GLN A 113 6.88 -5.17 1.86
CA GLN A 113 5.61 -5.81 2.20
C GLN A 113 5.15 -6.75 1.10
N ALA A 114 5.16 -6.31 -0.17
CA ALA A 114 4.67 -7.08 -1.32
C ALA A 114 5.39 -8.41 -1.52
N LEU A 115 6.66 -8.49 -1.10
CA LEU A 115 7.44 -9.73 -1.19
C LEU A 115 7.02 -10.79 -0.14
N LYS A 116 6.52 -10.39 1.03
CA LYS A 116 6.25 -11.34 2.12
C LYS A 116 5.09 -12.30 1.81
N PRO A 117 3.95 -11.87 1.23
CA PRO A 117 2.90 -12.78 0.78
C PRO A 117 3.42 -13.85 -0.18
N ILE A 118 4.29 -13.45 -1.12
CA ILE A 118 4.89 -14.35 -2.11
C ILE A 118 5.69 -15.46 -1.42
N LEU A 119 6.46 -15.09 -0.38
CA LEU A 119 7.30 -16.00 0.40
C LEU A 119 6.57 -16.71 1.55
N ASN A 120 5.29 -16.40 1.80
CA ASN A 120 4.53 -17.01 2.89
C ASN A 120 3.95 -18.35 2.45
N ARG A 121 4.30 -19.43 3.16
CA ARG A 121 3.82 -20.80 2.94
C ARG A 121 2.30 -20.99 2.95
N ILE A 122 1.56 -20.10 3.60
CA ILE A 122 0.09 -20.12 3.64
C ILE A 122 -0.50 -19.33 2.47
N GLU A 123 0.12 -18.22 2.08
CA GLU A 123 -0.43 -17.29 1.08
C GLU A 123 -0.09 -17.75 -0.34
N HIS A 124 1.12 -17.47 -0.85
CA HIS A 124 1.55 -17.85 -2.21
C HIS A 124 2.52 -19.04 -2.24
N GLY A 125 3.34 -19.19 -1.20
CA GLY A 125 4.08 -20.41 -0.92
C GLY A 125 5.52 -20.54 -1.44
N PHE A 126 6.13 -19.52 -2.02
CA PHE A 126 7.53 -19.63 -2.47
C PHE A 126 8.50 -19.67 -1.28
N SER A 127 9.58 -20.43 -1.43
CA SER A 127 10.65 -20.53 -0.43
C SER A 127 11.80 -19.56 -0.66
N ASP A 128 11.94 -19.01 -1.87
CA ASP A 128 13.11 -18.27 -2.29
C ASP A 128 12.83 -17.32 -3.48
N LEU A 129 13.69 -16.31 -3.63
CA LEU A 129 13.60 -15.31 -4.71
C LEU A 129 13.92 -15.88 -6.09
N LYS A 130 14.76 -16.90 -6.18
CA LYS A 130 15.21 -17.45 -7.47
C LYS A 130 14.05 -18.09 -8.21
N SER A 131 13.18 -18.79 -7.49
CA SER A 131 11.94 -19.37 -8.00
C SER A 131 10.98 -18.30 -8.54
N ILE A 132 10.92 -17.14 -7.88
CA ILE A 132 10.09 -15.99 -8.30
C ILE A 132 10.62 -15.37 -9.59
N ILE A 133 11.94 -15.12 -9.65
CA ILE A 133 12.59 -14.52 -10.84
C ILE A 133 12.41 -15.41 -12.08
N LYS A 134 12.39 -16.73 -11.93
CA LYS A 134 12.18 -17.63 -13.06
C LYS A 134 10.83 -17.40 -13.75
N ILE A 135 9.80 -16.97 -13.01
CA ILE A 135 8.44 -16.73 -13.56
C ILE A 135 8.42 -15.53 -14.52
N ILE A 136 9.23 -14.50 -14.26
CA ILE A 136 9.28 -13.31 -15.13
C ILE A 136 10.14 -13.51 -16.38
N THR A 137 10.97 -14.56 -16.40
CA THR A 137 11.86 -14.87 -17.55
C THR A 137 11.30 -15.95 -18.48
N THR A 138 10.09 -16.46 -18.22
CA THR A 138 9.41 -17.52 -18.98
C THR A 138 8.02 -17.11 -19.40
#